data_AF-A0A8T6QUD3-F1
#
_entry.id   AF-A0A8T6QUD3-F1
#
_cell.length_a   1.000
_cell.length_b   1.000
_cell.length_c   1.000
_cell.angle_alpha   90.00
_cell.angle_beta   90.00
_cell.angle_gamma   90.00
#
_symmetry.space_group_name_H-M   'P 1'
#
loop_
_entity.id
_entity.type
_entity.pdbx_description
1 polymer ?
#
loop_
_entity_poly.entity_id
_entity_poly.type
_entity_poly.pdbx_seq_one_letter_code
_entity_poly.pdbx_strand_id
1 'polypeptide(L)'
;MAALNAFRDSDSGGVWPHLDKAEIISEMRSRLHSPFRVNQGQQPFCGPASILFELIRKFPLRYVELCQSLYETGGFQAQTRQIQASGALRQASQGELRMGPADWMVLATLRESENFLFPVEPNAPELVRNLAGMTKFWEMKGWVREILGYSRVEYFHTYVLRDLAALKKSQQILDQGGVALGLVTAENLLGQEKSRITVPNHWIALVGNVDIQKGTFWQHDSGHVSFDVFTWAKRVTIEADEGVFEDAFWGVVLGYET
;
A
#
# COMPACT_ATOMS: atom_id res chain seq x y z
N MET A 1 8.76 9.35 18.45
CA MET A 1 10.17 9.14 18.88
C MET A 1 10.30 8.47 20.24
N ALA A 2 9.56 8.89 21.28
CA ALA A 2 9.61 8.23 22.59
C ALA A 2 9.32 6.72 22.53
N ALA A 3 8.24 6.30 21.85
CA ALA A 3 7.91 4.88 21.67
C ALA A 3 9.01 4.08 20.97
N LEU A 4 9.68 4.65 19.94
CA LEU A 4 10.78 3.96 19.26
C LEU A 4 11.99 3.78 20.18
N ASN A 5 12.29 4.77 21.02
CA ASN A 5 13.36 4.65 22.00
C ASN A 5 12.99 3.62 23.08
N ALA A 6 11.74 3.58 23.53
CA ALA A 6 11.26 2.55 24.45
C ALA A 6 11.38 1.14 23.84
N PHE A 7 11.04 0.96 22.56
CA PHE A 7 11.25 -0.32 21.87
C PHE A 7 12.74 -0.67 21.76
N ARG A 8 13.60 0.29 21.41
CA ARG A 8 15.07 0.09 21.40
C ARG A 8 15.58 -0.38 22.76
N ASP A 9 15.11 0.25 23.83
CA ASP A 9 15.57 0.02 25.20
C ASP A 9 14.85 -1.16 25.90
N SER A 10 13.87 -1.79 25.24
CA SER A 10 13.19 -3.00 25.73
C SER A 10 14.14 -4.19 25.77
N ASP A 11 14.16 -4.90 26.90
CA ASP A 11 14.94 -6.14 27.08
C ASP A 11 14.22 -7.40 26.54
N SER A 12 12.99 -7.24 26.01
CA SER A 12 12.25 -8.36 25.42
C SER A 12 12.99 -8.93 24.21
N GLY A 13 13.18 -10.25 24.22
CA GLY A 13 13.75 -11.00 23.10
C GLY A 13 12.85 -10.96 21.86
N GLY A 14 13.44 -11.20 20.69
CA GLY A 14 12.72 -11.28 19.42
C GLY A 14 12.37 -12.72 19.03
N VAL A 15 11.23 -12.91 18.38
CA VAL A 15 10.84 -14.21 17.81
C VAL A 15 11.32 -14.40 16.37
N TRP A 16 12.00 -13.41 15.81
CA TRP A 16 12.57 -13.43 14.46
C TRP A 16 14.05 -13.83 14.54
N PRO A 17 14.40 -15.09 14.23
CA PRO A 17 15.73 -15.63 14.51
C PRO A 17 16.85 -14.98 13.70
N HIS A 18 16.55 -14.38 12.54
CA HIS A 18 17.55 -13.82 11.62
C HIS A 18 17.40 -12.32 11.42
N LEU A 19 16.60 -11.62 12.23
CA LEU A 19 16.46 -10.17 12.16
C LEU A 19 17.14 -9.52 13.36
N ASP A 20 18.06 -8.60 13.09
CA ASP A 20 18.74 -7.83 14.13
C ASP A 20 17.87 -6.64 14.61
N LYS A 21 17.72 -6.52 15.93
CA LYS A 21 16.90 -5.46 16.54
C LYS A 21 17.47 -4.06 16.26
N ALA A 22 18.78 -3.87 16.27
CA ALA A 22 19.38 -2.58 16.05
C ALA A 22 19.19 -2.12 14.59
N GLU A 23 19.29 -3.03 13.63
CA GLU A 23 18.95 -2.78 12.22
C GLU A 23 17.47 -2.43 12.04
N ILE A 24 16.56 -3.18 12.68
CA ILE A 24 15.12 -2.86 12.69
C ILE A 24 14.88 -1.44 13.21
N ILE A 25 15.46 -1.08 14.38
CA ILE A 25 15.30 0.25 14.98
C ILE A 25 15.88 1.34 14.07
N SER A 26 17.03 1.09 13.44
CA SER A 26 17.67 2.00 12.50
C SER A 26 16.78 2.26 11.27
N GLU A 27 16.25 1.19 10.68
CA GLU A 27 15.35 1.30 9.54
C GLU A 27 14.05 2.01 9.93
N MET A 28 13.39 1.62 11.02
CA MET A 28 12.17 2.27 11.53
C MET A 28 12.37 3.78 11.70
N ARG A 29 13.54 4.20 12.23
CA ARG A 29 13.90 5.61 12.35
C ARG A 29 13.98 6.30 10.98
N SER A 30 14.59 5.66 10.00
CA SER A 30 14.62 6.19 8.63
C SER A 30 13.23 6.29 8.01
N ARG A 31 12.33 5.32 8.26
CA ARG A 31 10.95 5.32 7.75
C ARG A 31 10.09 6.39 8.42
N LEU A 32 10.19 6.55 9.74
CA LEU A 32 9.51 7.62 10.48
C LEU A 32 9.97 9.01 10.04
N HIS A 33 11.24 9.17 9.68
CA HIS A 33 11.75 10.42 9.13
C HIS A 33 11.27 10.66 7.69
N SER A 34 11.23 9.61 6.87
CA SER A 34 10.78 9.69 5.48
C SER A 34 9.98 8.43 5.11
N PRO A 35 8.63 8.48 5.17
CA PRO A 35 7.78 7.34 4.85
C PRO A 35 7.96 6.83 3.42
N PHE A 36 8.36 7.73 2.51
CA PHE A 36 8.63 7.39 1.11
C PHE A 36 9.76 6.38 0.95
N ARG A 37 10.55 6.08 1.98
CA ARG A 37 11.63 5.09 1.88
C ARG A 37 11.19 3.63 2.07
N VAL A 38 9.91 3.37 2.35
CA VAL A 38 9.37 2.00 2.44
C VAL A 38 9.70 1.22 1.16
N ASN A 39 10.38 0.09 1.31
CA ASN A 39 10.97 -0.68 0.23
C ASN A 39 10.41 -2.11 0.21
N GLN A 40 9.73 -2.46 -0.88
CA GLN A 40 9.21 -3.81 -1.13
C GLN A 40 10.24 -4.77 -1.75
N GLY A 41 11.45 -4.31 -2.03
CA GLY A 41 12.45 -5.05 -2.78
C GLY A 41 11.91 -5.49 -4.15
N GLN A 42 12.17 -6.74 -4.53
CA GLN A 42 11.65 -7.36 -5.75
C GLN A 42 10.46 -8.29 -5.49
N GLN A 43 9.86 -8.21 -4.30
CA GLN A 43 8.74 -9.06 -3.90
C GLN A 43 7.39 -8.43 -4.34
N PRO A 44 6.34 -9.24 -4.53
CA PRO A 44 5.01 -8.76 -4.91
C PRO A 44 4.26 -8.10 -3.73
N PHE A 45 4.90 -7.14 -3.05
CA PHE A 45 4.39 -6.46 -1.86
C PHE A 45 3.90 -5.03 -2.14
N CYS A 46 3.53 -4.68 -3.38
CA CYS A 46 3.07 -3.31 -3.68
C CYS A 46 1.83 -2.89 -2.88
N GLY A 47 0.89 -3.82 -2.67
CA GLY A 47 -0.27 -3.63 -1.78
C GLY A 47 0.14 -3.39 -0.32
N PRO A 48 0.83 -4.36 0.32
CA PRO A 48 1.40 -4.19 1.66
C PRO A 48 2.24 -2.92 1.84
N ALA A 49 3.05 -2.54 0.85
CA ALA A 49 3.92 -1.38 0.90
C ALA A 49 3.13 -0.08 0.90
N SER A 50 2.05 -0.01 0.13
CA SER A 50 1.13 1.13 0.13
C SER A 50 0.42 1.28 1.47
N ILE A 51 0.02 0.17 2.12
CA ILE A 51 -0.53 0.18 3.48
C ILE A 51 0.51 0.63 4.51
N LEU A 52 1.71 0.06 4.46
CA LEU A 52 2.79 0.40 5.40
C LEU A 52 3.18 1.88 5.27
N PHE A 53 3.31 2.39 4.05
CA PHE A 53 3.55 3.80 3.79
C PHE A 53 2.50 4.69 4.46
N GLU A 54 1.21 4.40 4.27
CA GLU A 54 0.14 5.18 4.91
C GLU A 54 0.15 5.03 6.42
N LEU A 55 0.41 3.83 6.95
CA LEU A 55 0.52 3.59 8.39
C LEU A 55 1.62 4.47 9.02
N ILE A 56 2.80 4.52 8.40
CA ILE A 56 3.91 5.34 8.91
C ILE A 56 3.58 6.83 8.82
N ARG A 57 3.03 7.28 7.68
CA ARG A 57 2.76 8.70 7.43
C ARG A 57 1.61 9.25 8.27
N LYS A 58 0.57 8.46 8.52
CA LYS A 58 -0.67 8.88 9.20
C LYS A 58 -0.71 8.47 10.66
N PHE A 59 -0.14 7.32 11.00
CA PHE A 59 -0.23 6.71 12.33
C PHE A 59 1.13 6.21 12.84
N PRO A 60 2.14 7.11 12.95
CA PRO A 60 3.52 6.72 13.25
C PRO A 60 3.69 6.02 14.61
N LEU A 61 2.85 6.32 15.60
CA LEU A 61 2.86 5.61 16.88
C LEU A 61 2.44 4.14 16.68
N ARG A 62 1.33 3.91 15.98
CA ARG A 62 0.82 2.57 15.68
C ARG A 62 1.81 1.75 14.86
N TYR A 63 2.54 2.37 13.93
CA TYR A 63 3.64 1.70 13.22
C TYR A 63 4.70 1.16 14.19
N VAL A 64 5.11 1.95 15.19
CA VAL A 64 6.11 1.52 16.18
C VAL A 64 5.59 0.38 17.04
N GLU A 65 4.36 0.50 17.55
CA GLU A 65 3.72 -0.53 18.38
C GLU A 65 3.56 -1.84 17.62
N LEU A 66 3.13 -1.77 16.35
CA LEU A 66 3.00 -2.92 15.47
C LEU A 66 4.34 -3.59 15.22
N CYS A 67 5.40 -2.83 14.90
CA CYS A 67 6.73 -3.39 14.69
C CYS A 67 7.30 -4.03 15.95
N GLN A 68 7.14 -3.38 17.10
CA GLN A 68 7.55 -3.95 18.38
C GLN A 68 6.81 -5.27 18.65
N SER A 69 5.48 -5.27 18.51
CA SER A 69 4.65 -6.46 18.75
C SER A 69 5.00 -7.60 17.81
N LEU A 70 5.22 -7.31 16.51
CA LEU A 70 5.72 -8.29 15.55
C LEU A 70 7.09 -8.83 15.95
N TYR A 71 8.03 -7.98 16.36
CA TYR A 71 9.37 -8.42 16.73
C TYR A 71 9.36 -9.30 17.98
N GLU A 72 8.68 -8.84 19.05
CA GLU A 72 8.71 -9.47 20.38
C GLU A 72 7.79 -10.69 20.47
N THR A 73 6.65 -10.69 19.76
CA THR A 73 5.62 -11.74 19.89
C THR A 73 5.25 -12.43 18.57
N GLY A 74 5.66 -11.86 17.43
CA GLY A 74 5.40 -12.43 16.10
C GLY A 74 4.04 -12.07 15.53
N GLY A 75 3.27 -11.20 16.19
CA GLY A 75 1.94 -10.81 15.77
C GLY A 75 1.54 -9.49 16.39
N PHE A 76 0.39 -8.96 15.99
CA PHE A 76 -0.19 -7.76 16.56
C PHE A 76 -1.72 -7.81 16.47
N GLN A 77 -2.37 -7.08 17.38
CA GLN A 77 -3.81 -6.88 17.34
C GLN A 77 -4.15 -5.75 16.36
N ALA A 78 -4.90 -6.07 15.31
CA ALA A 78 -5.53 -5.09 14.43
C ALA A 78 -6.84 -4.58 15.06
N GLN A 79 -7.70 -3.88 14.31
CA GLN A 79 -8.95 -3.34 14.86
C GLN A 79 -9.85 -4.44 15.44
N THR A 80 -10.04 -5.53 14.72
CA THR A 80 -10.95 -6.62 15.12
C THR A 80 -10.31 -8.00 15.10
N ARG A 81 -9.08 -8.13 14.59
CA ARG A 81 -8.43 -9.43 14.39
C ARG A 81 -6.96 -9.42 14.82
N GLN A 82 -6.49 -10.56 15.30
CA GLN A 82 -5.06 -10.80 15.49
C GLN A 82 -4.42 -11.13 14.13
N ILE A 83 -3.30 -10.49 13.80
CA ILE A 83 -2.48 -10.79 12.63
C ILE A 83 -1.16 -11.37 13.14
N GLN A 84 -0.76 -12.54 12.64
CA GLN A 84 0.39 -13.29 13.17
C GLN A 84 1.26 -13.79 12.02
N ALA A 85 2.57 -13.60 12.13
CA ALA A 85 3.57 -14.24 11.29
C ALA A 85 3.74 -15.71 11.71
N SER A 86 3.70 -16.62 10.74
CA SER A 86 3.93 -18.03 10.99
C SER A 86 5.39 -18.31 11.39
N GLY A 87 5.63 -19.44 12.04
CA GLY A 87 7.00 -19.90 12.29
C GLY A 87 7.83 -20.04 11.01
N ALA A 88 7.21 -20.49 9.92
CA ALA A 88 7.86 -20.63 8.62
C ALA A 88 8.27 -19.27 8.03
N LEU A 89 7.39 -18.28 8.08
CA LEU A 89 7.70 -16.92 7.62
C LEU A 89 8.84 -16.31 8.43
N ARG A 90 8.84 -16.48 9.76
CA ARG A 90 9.93 -15.99 10.61
C ARG A 90 11.27 -16.63 10.26
N GLN A 91 11.29 -17.92 9.91
CA GLN A 91 12.50 -18.60 9.45
C GLN A 91 12.96 -18.16 8.05
N ALA A 92 12.04 -17.79 7.16
CA ALA A 92 12.35 -17.31 5.82
C ALA A 92 13.15 -15.99 5.79
N SER A 93 13.33 -15.33 6.94
CA SER A 93 14.17 -14.14 7.10
C SER A 93 15.68 -14.37 6.93
N GLN A 94 16.13 -15.62 6.78
CA GLN A 94 17.55 -15.98 6.67
C GLN A 94 18.22 -15.55 5.34
N GLY A 95 17.44 -15.26 4.29
CA GLY A 95 17.94 -14.98 2.94
C GLY A 95 18.26 -13.50 2.67
N GLU A 96 18.80 -13.21 1.49
CA GLU A 96 18.92 -11.83 0.99
C GLU A 96 17.52 -11.24 0.73
N LEU A 97 17.00 -10.48 1.68
CA LEU A 97 15.64 -9.91 1.61
C LEU A 97 15.49 -8.86 0.50
N ARG A 98 16.60 -8.27 0.05
CA ARG A 98 16.65 -7.11 -0.88
C ARG A 98 15.76 -5.94 -0.43
N MET A 99 15.50 -5.86 0.87
CA MET A 99 14.81 -4.81 1.61
C MET A 99 15.33 -4.84 3.05
N GLY A 100 15.05 -3.81 3.84
CA GLY A 100 15.47 -3.84 5.24
C GLY A 100 14.57 -4.72 6.12
N PRO A 101 15.05 -5.08 7.32
CA PRO A 101 14.42 -6.07 8.17
C PRO A 101 13.05 -5.64 8.73
N ALA A 102 12.84 -4.35 9.00
CA ALA A 102 11.55 -3.83 9.47
C ALA A 102 10.51 -3.85 8.34
N ASP A 103 10.91 -3.48 7.13
CA ASP A 103 10.03 -3.56 5.95
C ASP A 103 9.66 -5.03 5.68
N TRP A 104 10.64 -5.96 5.66
CA TRP A 104 10.35 -7.39 5.50
C TRP A 104 9.36 -7.91 6.54
N MET A 105 9.64 -7.64 7.83
CA MET A 105 8.83 -8.10 8.94
C MET A 105 7.36 -7.72 8.79
N VAL A 106 7.08 -6.46 8.44
CA VAL A 106 5.70 -6.01 8.25
C VAL A 106 5.12 -6.51 6.94
N LEU A 107 5.78 -6.26 5.80
CA LEU A 107 5.23 -6.51 4.47
C LEU A 107 4.95 -8.00 4.24
N ALA A 108 5.87 -8.87 4.64
CA ALA A 108 5.72 -10.30 4.46
C ALA A 108 4.65 -10.89 5.39
N THR A 109 4.50 -10.33 6.61
CA THR A 109 3.40 -10.72 7.54
C THR A 109 2.04 -10.33 6.98
N LEU A 110 1.91 -9.12 6.42
CA LEU A 110 0.68 -8.71 5.77
C LEU A 110 0.35 -9.66 4.62
N ARG A 111 1.33 -9.92 3.75
CA ARG A 111 1.15 -10.83 2.62
C ARG A 111 0.72 -12.24 3.03
N GLU A 112 1.36 -12.83 4.04
CA GLU A 112 0.97 -14.16 4.54
C GLU A 112 -0.47 -14.17 5.10
N SER A 113 -0.91 -13.05 5.69
CA SER A 113 -2.23 -12.93 6.31
C SER A 113 -3.40 -12.79 5.31
N GLU A 114 -3.13 -12.46 4.04
CA GLU A 114 -4.15 -12.16 3.00
C GLU A 114 -5.24 -13.25 2.94
N ASN A 115 -4.84 -14.49 2.67
CA ASN A 115 -5.76 -15.61 2.41
C ASN A 115 -6.53 -16.07 3.65
N PHE A 116 -5.99 -15.82 4.85
CA PHE A 116 -6.61 -16.25 6.10
C PHE A 116 -7.62 -15.22 6.62
N LEU A 117 -7.38 -13.93 6.37
CA LEU A 117 -8.14 -12.85 7.00
C LEU A 117 -9.22 -12.25 6.10
N PHE A 118 -9.02 -12.20 4.78
CA PHE A 118 -9.94 -11.49 3.88
C PHE A 118 -10.61 -12.46 2.93
N PRO A 119 -11.86 -12.88 3.21
CA PRO A 119 -12.57 -13.80 2.33
C PRO A 119 -12.71 -13.18 0.93
N VAL A 120 -12.50 -14.02 -0.08
CA VAL A 120 -12.59 -13.65 -1.50
C VAL A 120 -13.96 -13.03 -1.79
N GLU A 121 -13.98 -11.89 -2.49
CA GLU A 121 -15.22 -11.25 -2.95
C GLU A 121 -15.85 -12.09 -4.09
N PRO A 122 -17.02 -12.72 -3.89
CA PRO A 122 -17.61 -13.61 -4.89
C PRO A 122 -17.94 -12.91 -6.21
N ASN A 123 -18.26 -11.61 -6.15
CA ASN A 123 -18.68 -10.80 -7.30
C ASN A 123 -17.55 -10.02 -7.98
N ALA A 124 -16.29 -10.27 -7.61
CA ALA A 124 -15.16 -9.61 -8.25
C ALA A 124 -15.05 -10.01 -9.75
N PRO A 125 -14.64 -9.07 -10.64
CA PRO A 125 -14.43 -9.37 -12.05
C PRO A 125 -13.45 -10.54 -12.25
N GLU A 126 -13.69 -11.39 -13.25
CA GLU A 126 -12.87 -12.57 -13.54
C GLU A 126 -11.39 -12.21 -13.77
N LEU A 127 -11.13 -11.14 -14.52
CA LEU A 127 -9.79 -10.59 -14.72
C LEU A 127 -9.09 -10.35 -13.38
N VAL A 128 -9.77 -9.70 -12.43
CA VAL A 128 -9.22 -9.42 -11.10
C VAL A 128 -9.03 -10.70 -10.30
N ARG A 129 -9.94 -11.67 -10.38
CA ARG A 129 -9.82 -12.96 -9.68
C ARG A 129 -8.60 -13.76 -10.15
N ASN A 130 -8.32 -13.75 -11.45
CA ASN A 130 -7.29 -14.60 -12.07
C ASN A 130 -5.86 -14.05 -11.99
N LEU A 131 -5.64 -12.83 -11.50
CA LEU A 131 -4.29 -12.24 -11.36
C LEU A 131 -3.50 -12.90 -10.21
N ALA A 132 -2.83 -14.01 -10.48
CA ALA A 132 -2.05 -14.73 -9.48
C ALA A 132 -0.97 -13.84 -8.86
N GLY A 133 -0.81 -13.91 -7.54
CA GLY A 133 0.28 -13.23 -6.82
C GLY A 133 0.11 -11.71 -6.64
N MET A 134 -0.98 -11.10 -7.10
CA MET A 134 -1.30 -9.71 -6.79
C MET A 134 -2.25 -9.62 -5.60
N THR A 135 -1.98 -8.68 -4.69
CA THR A 135 -2.93 -8.25 -3.66
C THR A 135 -4.21 -7.73 -4.31
N LYS A 136 -5.36 -8.21 -3.84
CA LYS A 136 -6.69 -7.91 -4.35
C LYS A 136 -7.31 -6.72 -3.63
N PHE A 137 -8.28 -6.07 -4.27
CA PHE A 137 -8.91 -4.88 -3.69
C PHE A 137 -9.61 -5.17 -2.35
N TRP A 138 -10.14 -6.39 -2.13
CA TRP A 138 -10.76 -6.75 -0.85
C TRP A 138 -9.74 -6.92 0.29
N GLU A 139 -8.53 -7.40 0.00
CA GLU A 139 -7.43 -7.45 0.96
C GLU A 139 -6.98 -6.03 1.31
N MET A 140 -6.83 -5.16 0.30
CA MET A 140 -6.54 -3.74 0.52
C MET A 140 -7.61 -3.08 1.39
N LYS A 141 -8.90 -3.27 1.09
CA LYS A 141 -10.00 -2.76 1.94
C LYS A 141 -9.90 -3.29 3.38
N GLY A 142 -9.59 -4.58 3.50
CA GLY A 142 -9.37 -5.26 4.77
C GLY A 142 -8.29 -4.59 5.60
N TRP A 143 -7.11 -4.35 5.02
CA TRP A 143 -6.01 -3.66 5.68
C TRP A 143 -6.27 -2.19 5.96
N VAL A 144 -6.95 -1.46 5.07
CA VAL A 144 -7.35 -0.08 5.37
C VAL A 144 -8.23 -0.04 6.63
N ARG A 145 -9.16 -0.98 6.79
CA ARG A 145 -9.96 -1.08 8.01
C ARG A 145 -9.14 -1.53 9.21
N GLU A 146 -8.48 -2.68 9.09
CA GLU A 146 -7.87 -3.38 10.23
C GLU A 146 -6.57 -2.70 10.70
N ILE A 147 -5.75 -2.21 9.78
CA ILE A 147 -4.41 -1.68 10.06
C ILE A 147 -4.39 -0.15 10.11
N LEU A 148 -5.09 0.52 9.19
CA LEU A 148 -5.17 1.99 9.22
C LEU A 148 -6.29 2.48 10.14
N GLY A 149 -7.27 1.63 10.47
CA GLY A 149 -8.30 1.96 11.46
C GLY A 149 -9.49 2.73 10.92
N TYR A 150 -9.55 2.99 9.61
CA TYR A 150 -10.63 3.78 9.04
C TYR A 150 -11.98 3.05 9.13
N SER A 151 -12.98 3.76 9.65
CA SER A 151 -14.34 3.23 9.83
C SER A 151 -15.08 3.06 8.50
N ARG A 152 -14.85 3.95 7.53
CA ARG A 152 -15.38 3.85 6.16
C ARG A 152 -14.30 3.43 5.19
N VAL A 153 -14.59 2.37 4.42
CA VAL A 153 -13.71 1.87 3.38
C VAL A 153 -14.50 1.52 2.13
N GLU A 154 -14.19 2.21 1.04
CA GLU A 154 -14.85 2.10 -0.25
C GLU A 154 -13.88 1.60 -1.31
N TYR A 155 -14.41 0.98 -2.37
CA TYR A 155 -13.65 0.68 -3.57
C TYR A 155 -14.42 1.17 -4.78
N PHE A 156 -13.77 2.00 -5.59
CA PHE A 156 -14.32 2.49 -6.85
C PHE A 156 -13.68 1.70 -7.98
N HIS A 157 -14.49 0.92 -8.68
CA HIS A 157 -14.14 0.43 -10.01
C HIS A 157 -14.22 1.60 -10.99
N THR A 158 -13.21 1.75 -11.83
CA THR A 158 -13.12 2.85 -12.80
C THR A 158 -13.51 2.44 -14.21
N TYR A 159 -13.89 1.17 -14.40
CA TYR A 159 -14.49 0.67 -15.63
C TYR A 159 -15.64 1.59 -16.08
N VAL A 160 -15.61 2.00 -17.36
CA VAL A 160 -16.62 2.84 -18.02
C VAL A 160 -16.63 4.32 -17.56
N LEU A 161 -15.55 5.07 -17.85
CA LEU A 161 -15.48 6.54 -17.75
C LEU A 161 -15.64 7.12 -16.32
N ARG A 162 -15.17 6.39 -15.30
CA ARG A 162 -15.30 6.81 -13.88
C ARG A 162 -13.97 7.06 -13.18
N ASP A 163 -12.87 6.91 -13.88
CA ASP A 163 -11.48 7.19 -13.49
C ASP A 163 -11.28 8.65 -13.06
N LEU A 164 -11.68 9.66 -13.83
CA LEU A 164 -11.55 11.07 -13.44
C LEU A 164 -12.41 11.40 -12.20
N ALA A 165 -13.60 10.81 -12.11
CA ALA A 165 -14.46 10.95 -10.94
C ALA A 165 -13.84 10.29 -9.71
N ALA A 166 -13.22 9.12 -9.87
CA ALA A 166 -12.50 8.42 -8.82
C ALA A 166 -11.25 9.20 -8.36
N LEU A 167 -10.50 9.80 -9.29
CA LEU A 167 -9.34 10.63 -8.97
C LEU A 167 -9.76 11.90 -8.21
N LYS A 168 -10.81 12.59 -8.67
CA LYS A 168 -11.39 13.74 -7.97
C LYS A 168 -11.88 13.37 -6.57
N LYS A 169 -12.57 12.24 -6.43
CA LYS A 169 -13.01 11.74 -5.12
C LYS A 169 -11.82 11.38 -4.22
N SER A 170 -10.75 10.83 -4.80
CA SER A 170 -9.51 10.53 -4.08
C SER A 170 -8.90 11.79 -3.49
N GLN A 171 -8.80 12.89 -4.25
CA GLN A 171 -8.34 14.18 -3.75
C GLN A 171 -9.20 14.67 -2.57
N GLN A 172 -10.53 14.62 -2.70
CA GLN A 172 -11.44 15.01 -1.61
C GLN A 172 -11.22 14.20 -0.33
N ILE A 173 -11.00 12.89 -0.46
CA ILE A 173 -10.73 12.02 0.69
C ILE A 173 -9.36 12.32 1.31
N LEU A 174 -8.34 12.58 0.49
CA LEU A 174 -7.01 12.97 0.97
C LEU A 174 -7.05 14.31 1.73
N ASP A 175 -7.81 15.28 1.24
CA ASP A 175 -8.01 16.59 1.89
C ASP A 175 -8.70 16.47 3.26
N GLN A 176 -9.51 15.44 3.45
CA GLN A 176 -10.17 15.11 4.71
C GLN A 176 -9.26 14.30 5.66
N GLY A 177 -8.00 14.09 5.31
CA GLY A 177 -7.06 13.32 6.11
C GLY A 177 -7.15 11.80 5.90
N GLY A 178 -8.00 11.33 4.98
CA GLY A 178 -8.10 9.92 4.58
C GLY A 178 -6.93 9.43 3.73
N VAL A 179 -7.14 8.28 3.10
CA VAL A 179 -6.18 7.59 2.22
C VAL A 179 -6.83 7.16 0.90
N ALA A 180 -6.03 7.12 -0.16
CA ALA A 180 -6.44 6.66 -1.47
C ALA A 180 -5.35 5.77 -2.07
N LEU A 181 -5.69 4.52 -2.37
CA LEU A 181 -4.76 3.48 -2.84
C LEU A 181 -5.24 3.03 -4.22
N GLY A 182 -4.48 3.36 -5.26
CA GLY A 182 -4.84 3.12 -6.66
C GLY A 182 -4.30 1.80 -7.20
N LEU A 183 -5.11 1.08 -7.98
CA LEU A 183 -4.69 -0.09 -8.75
C LEU A 183 -4.43 0.35 -10.19
N VAL A 184 -3.23 0.09 -10.70
CA VAL A 184 -2.77 0.60 -11.99
C VAL A 184 -2.10 -0.46 -12.86
N THR A 185 -2.02 -0.17 -14.16
CA THR A 185 -1.00 -0.73 -15.06
C THR A 185 0.27 0.11 -14.92
N ALA A 186 1.29 -0.41 -14.23
CA ALA A 186 2.48 0.36 -13.89
C ALA A 186 3.26 0.84 -15.11
N GLU A 187 3.40 0.03 -16.15
CA GLU A 187 4.17 0.38 -17.35
C GLU A 187 3.57 1.60 -18.06
N ASN A 188 2.25 1.74 -18.04
CA ASN A 188 1.55 2.82 -18.73
C ASN A 188 1.58 4.15 -17.96
N LEU A 189 1.58 4.13 -16.62
CA LEU A 189 1.56 5.34 -15.78
C LEU A 189 2.91 5.71 -15.15
N LEU A 190 3.83 4.75 -15.04
CA LEU A 190 5.12 4.92 -14.36
C LEU A 190 6.31 4.50 -15.23
N GLY A 191 6.07 3.80 -16.33
CA GLY A 191 7.08 3.32 -17.25
C GLY A 191 7.44 4.34 -18.34
N GLN A 192 8.63 4.17 -18.91
CA GLN A 192 9.06 4.95 -20.08
C GLN A 192 8.47 4.39 -21.39
N GLU A 193 8.17 3.09 -21.42
CA GLU A 193 7.58 2.40 -22.56
C GLU A 193 6.16 1.96 -22.24
N LYS A 194 5.19 2.41 -23.03
CA LYS A 194 3.77 2.09 -22.84
C LYS A 194 3.48 0.69 -23.38
N SER A 195 2.92 -0.19 -22.54
CA SER A 195 2.44 -1.49 -22.98
C SER A 195 1.19 -1.33 -23.85
N ARG A 196 1.08 -2.15 -24.90
CA ARG A 196 -0.14 -2.28 -25.72
C ARG A 196 -1.23 -3.11 -25.03
N ILE A 197 -0.87 -3.87 -24.00
CA ILE A 197 -1.79 -4.66 -23.18
C ILE A 197 -1.87 -3.97 -21.83
N THR A 198 -3.05 -3.44 -21.51
CA THR A 198 -3.33 -2.86 -20.20
C THR A 198 -4.01 -3.91 -19.34
N VAL A 199 -3.32 -4.32 -18.28
CA VAL A 199 -3.87 -5.15 -17.21
C VAL A 199 -3.38 -4.61 -15.87
N PRO A 200 -4.21 -4.65 -14.82
CA PRO A 200 -3.76 -4.16 -13.53
C PRO A 200 -2.64 -5.05 -13.03
N ASN A 201 -1.57 -4.45 -12.50
CA ASN A 201 -0.42 -5.18 -11.98
C ASN A 201 0.20 -4.55 -10.73
N HIS A 202 -0.18 -3.33 -10.34
CA HIS A 202 0.52 -2.60 -9.29
C HIS A 202 -0.37 -1.71 -8.44
N TRP A 203 -0.09 -1.66 -7.14
CA TRP A 203 -0.72 -0.72 -6.21
C TRP A 203 0.19 0.49 -5.95
N ILE A 204 -0.44 1.65 -5.88
CA ILE A 204 0.16 2.94 -5.55
C ILE A 204 -0.62 3.60 -4.42
N ALA A 205 0.04 4.41 -3.59
CA ALA A 205 -0.65 5.29 -2.65
C ALA A 205 -0.67 6.71 -3.21
N LEU A 206 -1.85 7.28 -3.45
CA LEU A 206 -1.99 8.67 -3.89
C LEU A 206 -1.69 9.60 -2.72
N VAL A 207 -0.85 10.61 -2.93
CA VAL A 207 -0.44 11.54 -1.87
C VAL A 207 -0.95 12.96 -2.05
N GLY A 208 -1.56 13.27 -3.20
CA GLY A 208 -2.24 14.54 -3.48
C GLY A 208 -1.76 15.19 -4.77
N ASN A 209 -1.82 16.52 -4.81
CA ASN A 209 -1.46 17.33 -5.99
C ASN A 209 -2.21 16.93 -7.26
N VAL A 210 -3.48 16.54 -7.11
CA VAL A 210 -4.34 16.17 -8.24
C VAL A 210 -4.70 17.42 -9.03
N ASP A 211 -4.28 17.46 -10.29
CA ASP A 211 -4.77 18.37 -11.33
C ASP A 211 -5.48 17.56 -12.40
N ILE A 212 -6.65 18.05 -12.84
CA ILE A 212 -7.47 17.42 -13.87
C ILE A 212 -7.87 18.48 -14.87
N GLN A 213 -7.24 18.44 -16.04
CA GLN A 213 -7.57 19.25 -17.19
C GLN A 213 -8.42 18.40 -18.13
N LYS A 214 -9.75 18.59 -18.07
CA LYS A 214 -10.65 17.80 -18.92
C LYS A 214 -10.43 18.12 -20.39
N GLY A 215 -10.41 17.08 -21.22
CA GLY A 215 -10.39 17.22 -22.65
C GLY A 215 -11.69 17.80 -23.22
N THR A 216 -11.65 18.09 -24.51
CA THR A 216 -12.81 18.42 -25.32
C THR A 216 -13.48 17.13 -25.78
N PHE A 217 -14.80 17.01 -25.60
CA PHE A 217 -15.59 15.80 -25.90
C PHE A 217 -15.40 15.23 -27.33
N TRP A 218 -14.99 16.04 -28.31
CA TRP A 218 -14.76 15.62 -29.70
C TRP A 218 -13.29 15.35 -30.05
N GLN A 219 -12.36 15.55 -29.11
CA GLN A 219 -10.94 15.24 -29.26
C GLN A 219 -10.54 14.21 -28.21
N HIS A 220 -10.39 12.96 -28.66
CA HIS A 220 -9.82 11.90 -27.84
C HIS A 220 -8.44 12.33 -27.29
N ASP A 221 -8.14 12.00 -26.03
CA ASP A 221 -6.88 12.33 -25.34
C ASP A 221 -6.52 13.81 -25.26
N SER A 222 -7.50 14.72 -25.38
CA SER A 222 -7.22 16.15 -25.25
C SER A 222 -7.15 16.66 -23.81
N GLY A 223 -7.47 15.80 -22.84
CA GLY A 223 -7.32 16.09 -21.42
C GLY A 223 -6.01 15.59 -20.85
N HIS A 224 -5.69 16.06 -19.65
CA HIS A 224 -4.48 15.73 -18.94
C HIS A 224 -4.76 15.60 -17.44
N VAL A 225 -4.09 14.66 -16.80
CA VAL A 225 -4.11 14.50 -15.34
C VAL A 225 -2.69 14.49 -14.81
N SER A 226 -2.50 15.14 -13.66
CA SER A 226 -1.26 14.99 -12.89
C SER A 226 -1.57 14.74 -11.42
N PHE A 227 -0.79 13.89 -10.76
CA PHE A 227 -0.93 13.65 -9.33
C PHE A 227 0.32 12.99 -8.74
N ASP A 228 0.57 13.23 -7.45
CA ASP A 228 1.68 12.63 -6.74
C ASP A 228 1.29 11.30 -6.11
N VAL A 229 2.22 10.34 -6.17
CA VAL A 229 2.07 9.01 -5.57
C VAL A 229 3.31 8.60 -4.78
N PHE A 230 3.12 7.73 -3.80
CA PHE A 230 4.16 6.84 -3.30
C PHE A 230 4.16 5.54 -4.09
N THR A 231 5.33 5.17 -4.59
CA THR A 231 5.58 3.86 -5.19
C THR A 231 7.08 3.56 -5.23
N TRP A 232 7.45 2.28 -5.14
CA TRP A 232 8.85 1.83 -5.22
C TRP A 232 9.86 2.67 -4.41
N ALA A 233 9.57 2.88 -3.12
CA ALA A 233 10.44 3.62 -2.20
C ALA A 233 10.77 5.07 -2.64
N LYS A 234 9.85 5.72 -3.35
CA LYS A 234 9.98 7.13 -3.73
C LYS A 234 8.63 7.81 -3.90
N ARG A 235 8.67 9.15 -3.94
CA ARG A 235 7.59 9.95 -4.50
C ARG A 235 7.75 10.01 -6.02
N VAL A 236 6.66 9.86 -6.75
CA VAL A 236 6.60 10.05 -8.20
C VAL A 236 5.43 10.97 -8.50
N THR A 237 5.64 11.95 -9.37
CA THR A 237 4.55 12.69 -10.00
C THR A 237 4.19 11.96 -11.28
N ILE A 238 2.94 11.53 -11.40
CA ILE A 238 2.38 10.97 -12.62
C ILE A 238 1.83 12.14 -13.42
N GLU A 239 2.16 12.17 -14.71
CA GLU A 239 1.59 13.07 -15.71
C GLU A 239 1.14 12.20 -16.88
N ALA A 240 -0.14 12.25 -17.23
CA ALA A 240 -0.71 11.39 -18.26
C ALA A 240 -1.85 12.09 -19.00
N ASP A 241 -1.94 11.83 -20.30
CA ASP A 241 -3.10 12.18 -21.10
C ASP A 241 -4.33 11.40 -20.61
N GLU A 242 -5.52 11.98 -20.75
CA GLU A 242 -6.77 11.45 -20.19
C GLU A 242 -7.03 9.99 -20.58
N GLY A 243 -6.95 9.60 -21.86
CA GLY A 243 -7.20 8.20 -22.23
C GLY A 243 -6.11 7.22 -21.78
N VAL A 244 -4.86 7.67 -21.64
CA VAL A 244 -3.79 6.83 -21.05
C VAL A 244 -4.12 6.53 -19.59
N PHE A 245 -4.62 7.54 -18.87
CA PHE A 245 -5.07 7.36 -17.49
C PHE A 245 -6.30 6.48 -17.40
N GLU A 246 -7.31 6.69 -18.25
CA GLU A 246 -8.52 5.86 -18.34
C GLU A 246 -8.19 4.37 -18.55
N ASP A 247 -7.25 4.07 -19.44
CA ASP A 247 -6.84 2.70 -19.77
C ASP A 247 -5.97 2.04 -18.68
N ALA A 248 -5.30 2.83 -17.86
CA ALA A 248 -4.28 2.34 -16.92
C ALA A 248 -4.67 2.45 -15.46
N PHE A 249 -5.73 3.19 -15.11
CA PHE A 249 -6.23 3.33 -13.74
C PHE A 249 -7.47 2.47 -13.54
N TRP A 250 -7.34 1.35 -12.82
CA TRP A 250 -8.34 0.26 -12.75
C TRP A 250 -9.27 0.35 -11.54
N GLY A 251 -8.87 1.11 -10.53
CA GLY A 251 -9.69 1.35 -9.36
C GLY A 251 -8.93 2.00 -8.24
N VAL A 252 -9.67 2.37 -7.20
CA VAL A 252 -9.09 2.97 -5.99
C VAL A 252 -9.81 2.51 -4.74
N VAL A 253 -9.04 2.11 -3.73
CA VAL A 253 -9.52 1.88 -2.37
C VAL A 253 -9.38 3.18 -1.60
N LEU A 254 -10.48 3.63 -0.99
CA LEU A 254 -10.55 4.85 -0.18
C LEU A 254 -10.81 4.49 1.28
N GLY A 255 -10.10 5.13 2.20
CA GLY A 255 -10.32 4.99 3.64
C GLY A 255 -10.44 6.36 4.30
N TYR A 256 -11.48 6.58 5.10
CA TYR A 256 -11.75 7.88 5.72
C TYR A 256 -12.68 7.78 6.93
N GLU A 257 -12.72 8.85 7.72
CA GLU A 257 -13.67 9.02 8.83
C GLU A 257 -14.90 9.84 8.41
N THR A 258 -16.01 9.72 9.14
CA THR A 258 -17.22 10.54 8.94
C THR A 258 -17.11 11.94 9.51
#